data_AF-A0A1N7DRF4-F1
#
_entry.id   AF-A0A1N7DRF4-F1
#
_cell.length_a   1.000
_cell.length_b   1.000
_cell.length_c   1.000
_cell.angle_alpha   90.00
_cell.angle_beta   90.00
_cell.angle_gamma   90.00
#
_symmetry.space_group_name_H-M   'P 1'
#
loop_
_entity.id
_entity.type
_entity.pdbx_description
1 polymer ?
#
loop_
_entity_poly.entity_id
_entity_poly.type
_entity_poly.pdbx_seq_one_letter_code
_entity_poly.pdbx_strand_id
1 'polypeptide(L)'
;MRLPTLRRTRNAEPGSVLGTARLDRRTKRLVGRLRPGDIAVIDHVDVDRVAADSLVAVGVAAVLNAKPSVSGRYPNLGPEVLIGAGIPLLDDLGEGIFEQIREGDTVRIEGNTVYVGDEPVAHGALQDAETVAKAMADAREGLSVQLEAFAANTMDYLKQERDLLLDGVGVPEIETQIQGRHCLIVVRGYDYKADLDVLRPYIREFKPVLIGVDGGADALVEAGYTPDMIIGDMDSVTDDVLRCGAEVIVHAYPDGRAPGLPRVTALGVPAVTFPAAATSEDLAMLLADEKGASLLVAVGTHATLVEFLDKGRGGMASTFLTRLKVGGKLVDAKGVSRLYRQSISGSSLLLLVLSAIAAMASAVAVSTVGKAYLGVVSEWWDNFVFQLGQLF
;
A
#
# COMPACT_ATOMS: atom_id res chain seq x y z
N MET A 1 -2.94 -52.75 -28.41
CA MET A 1 -2.84 -51.90 -27.21
C MET A 1 -1.41 -51.94 -26.69
N ARG A 2 -0.64 -50.86 -26.85
CA ARG A 2 0.74 -50.75 -26.34
C ARG A 2 0.67 -50.11 -24.95
N LEU A 3 1.15 -50.81 -23.93
CA LEU A 3 1.32 -50.24 -22.60
C LEU A 3 2.40 -49.14 -22.64
N PRO A 4 2.19 -47.99 -21.99
CA PRO A 4 3.23 -46.99 -21.84
C PRO A 4 4.25 -47.48 -20.82
N THR A 5 5.51 -47.55 -21.25
CA THR A 5 6.67 -47.79 -20.40
C THR A 5 6.80 -46.67 -19.37
N LEU A 6 6.69 -47.02 -18.09
CA LEU A 6 7.04 -46.20 -16.95
C LEU A 6 8.44 -45.60 -17.15
N ARG A 7 8.50 -44.28 -17.27
CA ARG A 7 9.73 -43.49 -17.34
C ARG A 7 10.41 -43.61 -15.98
N ARG A 8 11.43 -44.48 -15.94
CA ARG A 8 12.34 -44.73 -14.82
C ARG A 8 12.87 -43.38 -14.30
N THR A 9 12.48 -42.99 -13.09
CA THR A 9 13.11 -41.93 -12.31
C THR A 9 14.59 -42.30 -12.17
N ARG A 10 15.46 -41.58 -12.89
CA ARG A 10 16.90 -41.61 -12.59
C ARG A 10 17.05 -41.00 -11.21
N ASN A 11 17.62 -41.78 -10.30
CA ASN A 11 18.06 -41.33 -8.99
C ASN A 11 18.88 -40.04 -9.16
N ALA A 12 18.46 -38.96 -8.52
CA ALA A 12 19.23 -37.73 -8.42
C ALA A 12 20.53 -38.04 -7.65
N GLU A 13 21.66 -37.57 -8.16
CA GLU A 13 22.90 -37.60 -7.39
C GLU A 13 22.77 -36.65 -6.19
N PRO A 14 23.40 -36.96 -5.04
CA PRO A 14 23.38 -36.07 -3.89
C PRO A 14 23.97 -34.71 -4.28
N GLY A 15 23.15 -33.65 -4.27
CA GLY A 15 23.57 -32.28 -4.54
C GLY A 15 23.12 -31.67 -5.88
N SER A 16 22.38 -32.42 -6.72
CA SER A 16 21.75 -31.85 -7.92
C SER A 16 20.26 -31.59 -7.70
N VAL A 17 19.80 -30.35 -7.86
CA VAL A 17 18.38 -30.00 -7.84
C VAL A 17 17.88 -29.80 -9.27
N LEU A 18 16.76 -30.43 -9.61
CA LEU A 18 16.11 -30.30 -10.92
C LEU A 18 14.67 -29.82 -10.73
N GLY A 19 14.26 -28.79 -11.46
CA GLY A 19 12.90 -28.28 -11.38
C GLY A 19 12.53 -27.41 -12.57
N THR A 20 11.25 -27.06 -12.65
CA THR A 20 10.76 -26.15 -13.68
C THR A 20 11.00 -24.72 -13.22
N ALA A 21 11.71 -23.92 -14.01
CA ALA A 21 11.95 -22.52 -13.70
C ALA A 21 10.68 -21.69 -13.87
N ARG A 22 10.40 -20.88 -12.86
CA ARG A 22 9.51 -19.73 -12.97
C ARG A 22 10.23 -18.49 -12.52
N LEU A 23 10.11 -17.43 -13.31
CA LEU A 23 10.83 -16.20 -13.10
C LEU A 23 9.88 -15.00 -13.06
N ASP A 24 10.16 -14.07 -12.16
CA ASP A 24 9.58 -12.74 -12.12
C ASP A 24 10.55 -11.81 -11.39
N ARG A 25 10.63 -10.56 -11.83
CA ARG A 25 11.41 -9.55 -11.09
C ARG A 25 10.72 -9.12 -9.80
N ARG A 26 9.42 -9.43 -9.63
CA ARG A 26 8.67 -9.19 -8.39
C ARG A 26 8.27 -10.50 -7.76
N THR A 27 8.93 -10.86 -6.66
CA THR A 27 8.66 -12.09 -5.89
C THR A 27 7.19 -12.28 -5.53
N LYS A 28 6.48 -11.21 -5.13
CA LYS A 28 5.03 -11.24 -4.83
C LYS A 28 4.19 -11.71 -6.02
N ARG A 29 4.55 -11.34 -7.26
CA ARG A 29 3.86 -11.80 -8.48
C ARG A 29 4.23 -13.23 -8.84
N LEU A 30 5.48 -13.62 -8.58
CA LEU A 30 5.96 -14.98 -8.82
C LEU A 30 5.21 -16.01 -7.95
N VAL A 31 5.05 -15.73 -6.66
CA VAL A 31 4.41 -16.62 -5.68
C VAL A 31 3.02 -17.09 -6.14
N GLY A 32 2.22 -16.22 -6.76
CA GLY A 32 0.89 -16.60 -7.27
C GLY A 32 0.89 -17.58 -8.45
N ARG A 33 2.06 -17.82 -9.07
CA ARG A 33 2.22 -18.68 -10.26
C ARG A 33 3.06 -19.93 -9.97
N LEU A 34 3.81 -19.96 -8.87
CA LEU A 34 4.66 -21.07 -8.46
C LEU A 34 3.84 -22.32 -8.11
N ARG A 35 4.43 -23.48 -8.37
CA ARG A 35 3.93 -24.79 -7.98
C ARG A 35 4.97 -25.51 -7.12
N PRO A 36 4.55 -26.48 -6.28
CA PRO A 36 5.48 -27.31 -5.54
C PRO A 36 6.51 -27.97 -6.47
N GLY A 37 7.78 -27.89 -6.10
CA GLY A 37 8.91 -28.42 -6.89
C GLY A 37 9.43 -27.51 -8.01
N ASP A 38 8.84 -26.33 -8.23
CA ASP A 38 9.39 -25.34 -9.15
C ASP A 38 10.68 -24.72 -8.60
N ILE A 39 11.56 -24.25 -9.49
CA ILE A 39 12.71 -23.42 -9.14
C ILE A 39 12.31 -21.96 -9.33
N ALA A 40 12.37 -21.17 -8.24
CA ALA A 40 12.01 -19.76 -8.26
C ALA A 40 13.22 -18.91 -8.67
N VAL A 41 13.12 -18.18 -9.77
CA VAL A 41 14.14 -17.20 -10.19
C VAL A 41 13.63 -15.80 -9.87
N ILE A 42 14.36 -15.08 -9.00
CA ILE A 42 13.93 -13.81 -8.44
C ILE A 42 14.99 -12.71 -8.64
N ASP A 43 14.55 -11.47 -8.56
CA ASP A 43 15.38 -10.26 -8.52
C ASP A 43 15.01 -9.50 -7.24
N HIS A 44 15.58 -9.92 -6.11
CA HIS A 44 15.16 -9.44 -4.80
C HIS A 44 16.35 -9.19 -3.87
N VAL A 45 16.72 -7.93 -3.71
CA VAL A 45 17.70 -7.52 -2.69
C VAL A 45 17.06 -7.67 -1.30
N ASP A 46 17.83 -8.11 -0.31
CA ASP A 46 17.42 -8.16 1.10
C ASP A 46 16.11 -8.95 1.32
N VAL A 47 16.09 -10.21 0.86
CA VAL A 47 14.91 -11.09 0.97
C VAL A 47 14.40 -11.12 2.42
N ASP A 48 13.19 -10.61 2.64
CA ASP A 48 12.60 -10.57 3.96
C ASP A 48 11.95 -11.92 4.35
N ARG A 49 11.50 -12.01 5.60
CA ARG A 49 10.83 -13.19 6.13
C ARG A 49 9.53 -13.50 5.38
N VAL A 50 8.76 -12.48 5.00
CA VAL A 50 7.43 -12.66 4.39
C VAL A 50 7.57 -13.27 2.99
N ALA A 51 8.54 -12.78 2.20
CA ALA A 51 8.88 -13.31 0.90
C ALA A 51 9.41 -14.75 1.01
N ALA A 52 10.31 -15.01 1.96
CA ALA A 52 10.83 -16.36 2.20
C ALA A 52 9.73 -17.34 2.63
N ASP A 53 8.91 -16.99 3.62
CA ASP A 53 7.78 -17.80 4.09
C ASP A 53 6.80 -18.11 2.94
N SER A 54 6.58 -17.15 2.03
CA SER A 54 5.74 -17.34 0.85
C SER A 54 6.32 -18.36 -0.13
N LEU A 55 7.64 -18.37 -0.33
CA LEU A 55 8.33 -19.35 -1.18
C LEU A 55 8.34 -20.74 -0.53
N VAL A 56 8.59 -20.80 0.78
CA VAL A 56 8.54 -22.03 1.60
C VAL A 56 7.15 -22.65 1.57
N ALA A 57 6.10 -21.84 1.73
CA ALA A 57 4.72 -22.31 1.74
C ALA A 57 4.29 -22.97 0.41
N VAL A 58 4.87 -22.53 -0.72
CA VAL A 58 4.64 -23.18 -2.02
C VAL A 58 5.41 -24.50 -2.14
N GLY A 59 6.52 -24.67 -1.42
CA GLY A 59 7.38 -25.84 -1.51
C GLY A 59 8.24 -25.83 -2.76
N VAL A 60 8.87 -24.70 -3.07
CA VAL A 60 9.83 -24.58 -4.19
C VAL A 60 11.05 -25.47 -3.97
N ALA A 61 11.62 -26.00 -5.05
CA ALA A 61 12.77 -26.88 -4.99
C ALA A 61 14.09 -26.13 -4.74
N ALA A 62 14.21 -24.89 -5.21
CA ALA A 62 15.34 -24.00 -4.98
C ALA A 62 14.97 -22.54 -5.33
N VAL A 63 15.79 -21.61 -4.86
CA VAL A 63 15.71 -20.18 -5.17
C VAL A 63 17.00 -19.72 -5.85
N LEU A 64 16.85 -19.10 -7.01
CA LEU A 64 17.92 -18.49 -7.80
C LEU A 64 17.71 -16.97 -7.80
N ASN A 65 18.52 -16.24 -7.04
CA ASN A 65 18.41 -14.80 -6.92
C ASN A 65 19.47 -14.09 -7.79
N ALA A 66 19.02 -13.14 -8.62
CA ALA A 66 19.90 -12.29 -9.40
C ALA A 66 20.69 -11.30 -8.55
N LYS A 67 20.22 -11.02 -7.33
CA LYS A 67 20.77 -10.05 -6.39
C LYS A 67 21.22 -10.74 -5.10
N PRO A 68 22.02 -10.08 -4.25
CA PRO A 68 22.34 -10.62 -2.93
C PRO A 68 21.09 -10.65 -2.05
N SER A 69 20.81 -11.79 -1.43
CA SER A 69 19.71 -11.89 -0.48
C SER A 69 20.03 -11.22 0.86
N VAL A 70 21.30 -10.93 1.16
CA VAL A 70 21.75 -10.06 2.26
C VAL A 70 22.71 -9.01 1.68
N SER A 71 22.30 -7.75 1.62
CA SER A 71 23.11 -6.66 1.07
C SER A 71 24.21 -6.15 2.02
N GLY A 72 24.14 -6.52 3.30
CA GLY A 72 25.02 -5.98 4.34
C GLY A 72 24.55 -4.64 4.93
N ARG A 73 23.42 -4.08 4.49
CA ARG A 73 22.87 -2.82 5.05
C ARG A 73 22.26 -3.00 6.43
N TYR A 74 21.52 -4.10 6.62
CA TYR A 74 20.88 -4.48 7.86
C TYR A 74 20.58 -5.98 7.85
N PRO A 75 20.47 -6.62 9.03
CA PRO A 75 20.14 -8.04 9.10
C PRO A 75 18.69 -8.31 8.66
N ASN A 76 18.49 -9.30 7.79
CA ASN A 76 17.20 -9.77 7.29
C ASN A 76 17.05 -11.29 7.44
N LEU A 77 15.84 -11.77 7.74
CA LEU A 77 15.61 -13.17 8.12
C LEU A 77 15.32 -14.13 6.96
N GLY A 78 15.10 -13.62 5.74
CA GLY A 78 14.63 -14.46 4.62
C GLY A 78 15.59 -15.60 4.23
N PRO A 79 16.90 -15.36 4.10
CA PRO A 79 17.87 -16.42 3.78
C PRO A 79 17.90 -17.55 4.82
N GLU A 80 17.84 -17.22 6.11
CA GLU A 80 17.81 -18.20 7.19
C GLU A 80 16.54 -19.08 7.14
N VAL A 81 15.39 -18.47 6.79
CA VAL A 81 14.12 -19.18 6.61
C VAL A 81 14.20 -20.17 5.44
N LEU A 82 14.75 -19.76 4.30
CA LEU A 82 14.90 -20.64 3.13
C LEU A 82 15.82 -21.83 3.42
N ILE A 83 16.99 -21.57 4.01
CA ILE A 83 17.98 -22.60 4.36
C ILE A 83 17.43 -23.53 5.44
N GLY A 84 16.77 -22.99 6.47
CA GLY A 84 16.14 -23.77 7.54
C GLY A 84 15.01 -24.68 7.03
N ALA A 85 14.34 -24.30 5.94
CA ALA A 85 13.36 -25.13 5.24
C ALA A 85 13.99 -26.18 4.28
N GLY A 86 15.32 -26.20 4.15
CA GLY A 86 16.04 -27.09 3.25
C GLY A 86 15.96 -26.69 1.77
N ILE A 87 15.63 -25.43 1.48
CA ILE A 87 15.53 -24.90 0.11
C ILE A 87 16.88 -24.27 -0.26
N PRO A 88 17.61 -24.80 -1.26
CA PRO A 88 18.87 -24.21 -1.70
C PRO A 88 18.66 -22.80 -2.26
N LEU A 89 19.56 -21.90 -1.87
CA LEU A 89 19.56 -20.50 -2.29
C LEU A 89 20.89 -20.20 -2.99
N LEU A 90 20.83 -19.78 -4.26
CA LEU A 90 21.98 -19.20 -4.98
C LEU A 90 21.73 -17.71 -5.17
N ASP A 91 22.63 -16.89 -4.66
CA ASP A 91 22.63 -15.43 -4.82
C ASP A 91 23.60 -14.98 -5.93
N ASP A 92 23.57 -13.68 -6.23
CA ASP A 92 24.54 -13.00 -7.11
C ASP A 92 24.65 -13.59 -8.52
N LEU A 93 23.56 -14.18 -9.05
CA LEU A 93 23.52 -14.71 -10.42
C LEU A 93 23.52 -13.62 -11.50
N GLY A 94 23.30 -12.36 -11.10
CA GLY A 94 23.20 -11.22 -11.99
C GLY A 94 21.89 -11.16 -12.79
N GLU A 95 21.54 -9.97 -13.28
CA GLU A 95 20.28 -9.76 -14.01
C GLU A 95 20.20 -10.55 -15.34
N GLY A 96 21.36 -10.93 -15.91
CA GLY A 96 21.44 -11.72 -17.13
C GLY A 96 20.76 -13.09 -17.04
N ILE A 97 20.52 -13.61 -15.83
CA ILE A 97 19.76 -14.86 -15.62
C ILE A 97 18.36 -14.81 -16.24
N PHE A 98 17.73 -13.64 -16.27
CA PHE A 98 16.39 -13.43 -16.84
C PHE A 98 16.36 -13.48 -18.37
N GLU A 99 17.52 -13.29 -19.02
CA GLU A 99 17.64 -13.41 -20.47
C GLU A 99 17.96 -14.85 -20.89
N GLN A 100 18.64 -15.60 -20.03
CA GLN A 100 19.10 -16.95 -20.30
C GLN A 100 18.10 -18.06 -19.92
N ILE A 101 17.19 -17.79 -18.97
CA ILE A 101 16.17 -18.75 -18.54
C ILE A 101 14.79 -18.25 -18.95
N ARG A 102 13.99 -19.12 -19.58
CA ARG A 102 12.59 -18.86 -19.90
C ARG A 102 11.66 -19.60 -18.94
N GLU A 103 10.45 -19.07 -18.81
CA GLU A 103 9.47 -19.68 -17.92
C GLU A 103 9.01 -21.02 -18.48
N GLY A 104 9.06 -22.06 -17.64
CA GLY A 104 8.79 -23.42 -18.05
C GLY A 104 10.04 -24.23 -18.43
N ASP A 105 11.22 -23.60 -18.48
CA ASP A 105 12.47 -24.31 -18.73
C ASP A 105 12.78 -25.30 -17.62
N THR A 106 13.40 -26.43 -17.97
CA THR A 106 13.92 -27.37 -16.98
C THR A 106 15.31 -26.92 -16.57
N VAL A 107 15.45 -26.49 -15.32
CA VAL A 107 16.71 -25.99 -14.75
C VAL A 107 17.30 -27.03 -13.81
N ARG A 108 18.61 -27.23 -13.93
CA ARG A 108 19.41 -28.07 -13.05
C ARG A 108 20.43 -27.21 -12.31
N ILE A 109 20.51 -27.37 -11.01
CA ILE A 109 21.48 -26.69 -10.14
C ILE A 109 22.46 -27.74 -9.66
N GLU A 110 23.75 -27.51 -9.89
CA GLU A 110 24.84 -28.33 -9.35
C GLU A 110 25.86 -27.43 -8.67
N GLY A 111 25.96 -27.57 -7.35
CA GLY A 111 26.76 -26.68 -6.52
C GLY A 111 26.33 -25.22 -6.68
N ASN A 112 27.21 -24.42 -7.27
CA ASN A 112 27.02 -22.99 -7.50
C ASN A 112 26.75 -22.62 -8.98
N THR A 113 26.49 -23.62 -9.84
CA THR A 113 26.27 -23.40 -11.26
C THR A 113 24.86 -23.83 -11.67
N VAL A 114 24.21 -22.99 -12.47
CA VAL A 114 22.86 -23.19 -13.01
C VAL A 114 22.97 -23.64 -14.46
N TYR A 115 22.23 -24.68 -14.83
CA TYR A 115 22.21 -25.27 -16.16
C TYR A 115 20.80 -25.29 -16.76
N VAL A 116 20.70 -25.03 -18.05
CA VAL A 116 19.50 -25.31 -18.86
C VAL A 116 19.87 -26.41 -19.85
N GLY A 117 19.32 -27.61 -19.63
CA GLY A 117 19.83 -28.82 -20.30
C GLY A 117 21.27 -29.13 -19.85
N ASP A 118 22.22 -29.07 -20.81
CA ASP A 118 23.64 -29.34 -20.58
C ASP A 118 24.50 -28.05 -20.61
N GLU A 119 23.90 -26.89 -20.87
CA GLU A 119 24.60 -25.61 -20.98
C GLU A 119 24.61 -24.86 -19.63
N PRO A 120 25.79 -24.45 -19.11
CA PRO A 120 25.88 -23.60 -17.92
C PRO A 120 25.47 -22.16 -18.27
N VAL A 121 24.40 -21.67 -17.65
CA VAL A 121 23.83 -20.35 -17.93
C VAL A 121 24.23 -19.29 -16.89
N ALA A 122 24.51 -19.70 -15.66
CA ALA A 122 24.93 -18.77 -14.63
C ALA A 122 25.74 -19.43 -13.51
N HIS A 123 26.48 -18.60 -12.81
CA HIS A 123 27.25 -18.96 -11.64
C HIS A 123 26.96 -17.96 -10.53
N GLY A 124 26.76 -18.44 -9.30
CA GLY A 124 26.37 -17.59 -8.18
C GLY A 124 27.01 -18.01 -6.86
N ALA A 125 26.57 -17.41 -5.77
CA ALA A 125 26.98 -17.76 -4.42
C ALA A 125 25.94 -18.71 -3.79
N LEU A 126 26.30 -19.98 -3.64
CA LEU A 126 25.49 -20.93 -2.88
C LEU A 126 25.51 -20.52 -1.40
N GLN A 127 24.33 -20.30 -0.83
CA GLN A 127 24.17 -19.92 0.55
C GLN A 127 23.96 -21.15 1.44
N ASP A 128 24.66 -21.17 2.57
CA ASP A 128 24.50 -22.14 3.65
C ASP A 128 24.35 -21.42 5.00
N ALA A 129 24.18 -22.19 6.07
CA ALA A 129 23.98 -21.63 7.41
C ALA A 129 25.18 -20.79 7.88
N GLU A 130 26.41 -21.12 7.46
CA GLU A 130 27.62 -20.39 7.83
C GLU A 130 27.75 -19.09 7.03
N THR A 131 27.51 -19.13 5.71
CA THR A 131 27.56 -17.94 4.86
C THR A 131 26.49 -16.93 5.27
N VAL A 132 25.26 -17.38 5.56
CA VAL A 132 24.18 -16.51 6.02
C VAL A 132 24.47 -15.96 7.42
N ALA A 133 24.98 -16.77 8.36
CA ALA A 133 25.33 -16.27 9.69
C ALA A 133 26.42 -15.19 9.63
N LYS A 134 27.43 -15.37 8.75
CA LYS A 134 28.47 -14.37 8.51
C LYS A 134 27.88 -13.09 7.90
N ALA A 135 27.10 -13.20 6.82
CA ALA A 135 26.47 -12.06 6.17
C ALA A 135 25.58 -11.28 7.14
N MET A 136 24.87 -11.97 8.04
CA MET A 136 24.06 -11.36 9.10
C MET A 136 24.87 -10.65 10.17
N ALA A 137 26.07 -11.15 10.50
CA ALA A 137 26.99 -10.48 11.40
C ALA A 137 27.53 -9.19 10.76
N ASP A 138 27.98 -9.26 9.50
CA ASP A 138 28.47 -8.12 8.73
C ASP A 138 27.35 -7.06 8.57
N ALA A 139 26.11 -7.50 8.33
CA ALA A 139 24.95 -6.62 8.21
C ALA A 139 24.57 -5.91 9.52
N ARG A 140 24.87 -6.50 10.69
CA ARG A 140 24.70 -5.82 12.00
C ARG A 140 25.71 -4.70 12.19
N GLU A 141 26.94 -4.88 11.71
CA GLU A 141 27.93 -3.80 11.68
C GLU A 141 27.49 -2.69 10.73
N GLY A 142 27.02 -3.07 9.53
CA GLY A 142 26.44 -2.15 8.55
C GLY A 142 25.27 -1.33 9.11
N LEU A 143 24.39 -1.94 9.90
CA LEU A 143 23.29 -1.25 10.57
C LEU A 143 23.77 -0.15 11.52
N SER A 144 24.83 -0.37 12.29
CA SER A 144 25.40 0.65 13.18
C SER A 144 25.83 1.89 12.39
N VAL A 145 26.50 1.68 11.25
CA VAL A 145 26.91 2.76 10.34
C VAL A 145 25.69 3.51 9.76
N GLN A 146 24.62 2.78 9.41
CA GLN A 146 23.38 3.40 8.94
C GLN A 146 22.70 4.24 10.04
N LEU A 147 22.70 3.78 11.29
CA LEU A 147 22.12 4.50 12.42
C LEU A 147 22.91 5.76 12.77
N GLU A 148 24.23 5.72 12.73
CA GLU A 148 25.08 6.90 12.91
C GLU A 148 24.82 7.95 11.82
N ALA A 149 24.75 7.50 10.56
CA ALA A 149 24.42 8.37 9.43
C ALA A 149 23.01 8.96 9.58
N PHE A 150 22.04 8.16 10.02
CA PHE A 150 20.69 8.63 10.29
C PHE A 150 20.66 9.70 11.39
N ALA A 151 21.39 9.50 12.50
CA ALA A 151 21.47 10.48 13.58
C ALA A 151 22.09 11.81 13.10
N ALA A 152 23.20 11.74 12.35
CA ALA A 152 23.85 12.93 11.79
C ALA A 152 22.92 13.70 10.85
N ASN A 153 22.30 13.02 9.89
CA ASN A 153 21.36 13.64 8.94
C ASN A 153 20.13 14.22 9.63
N THR A 154 19.63 13.55 10.67
CA THR A 154 18.47 14.02 11.43
C THR A 154 18.78 15.31 12.19
N MET A 155 19.98 15.43 12.76
CA MET A 155 20.43 16.65 13.42
C MET A 155 20.55 17.82 12.45
N ASP A 156 21.04 17.57 11.24
CA ASP A 156 21.17 18.63 10.22
C ASP A 156 19.80 19.05 9.67
N TYR A 157 18.90 18.11 9.43
CA TYR A 157 17.51 18.42 9.07
C TYR A 157 16.79 19.21 10.18
N LEU A 158 16.93 18.81 11.45
CA LEU A 158 16.33 19.55 12.57
C LEU A 158 16.85 20.99 12.64
N LYS A 159 18.13 21.25 12.31
CA LYS A 159 18.67 22.61 12.27
C LYS A 159 18.11 23.42 11.10
N GLN A 160 17.90 22.79 9.95
CA GLN A 160 17.39 23.45 8.74
C GLN A 160 15.89 23.76 8.85
N GLU A 161 15.11 22.81 9.34
CA GLU A 161 13.63 22.85 9.32
C GLU A 161 13.01 23.04 10.70
N ARG A 162 13.79 23.54 11.68
CA ARG A 162 13.33 23.76 13.06
C ARG A 162 12.05 24.57 13.11
N ASP A 163 12.02 25.69 12.40
CA ASP A 163 10.93 26.66 12.50
C ASP A 163 9.64 26.11 11.87
N LEU A 164 9.74 25.31 10.81
CA LEU A 164 8.61 24.57 10.24
C LEU A 164 8.08 23.49 11.19
N LEU A 165 8.98 22.70 11.79
CA LEU A 165 8.61 21.61 12.67
C LEU A 165 8.05 22.09 14.02
N LEU A 166 8.63 23.12 14.62
CA LEU A 166 8.23 23.61 15.95
C LEU A 166 7.12 24.65 15.88
N ASP A 167 7.22 25.59 14.96
CA ASP A 167 6.39 26.80 14.93
C ASP A 167 5.48 26.88 13.69
N GLY A 168 5.51 25.87 12.81
CA GLY A 168 4.69 25.84 11.59
C GLY A 168 5.08 26.90 10.55
N VAL A 169 6.24 27.53 10.73
CA VAL A 169 6.69 28.62 9.86
C VAL A 169 6.96 28.10 8.46
N GLY A 170 6.36 28.76 7.46
CA GLY A 170 6.52 28.40 6.05
C GLY A 170 5.39 27.55 5.48
N VAL A 171 4.44 27.09 6.30
CA VAL A 171 3.21 26.46 5.79
C VAL A 171 2.40 27.51 5.01
N PRO A 172 2.06 27.24 3.72
CA PRO A 172 1.34 28.21 2.90
C PRO A 172 -0.08 28.47 3.42
N GLU A 173 -0.64 29.61 3.05
CA GLU A 173 -2.09 29.82 3.17
C GLU A 173 -2.84 28.99 2.14
N ILE A 174 -3.98 28.45 2.57
CA ILE A 174 -4.81 27.55 1.78
C ILE A 174 -6.28 27.99 1.85
N GLU A 175 -7.03 27.69 0.80
CA GLU A 175 -8.48 27.90 0.71
C GLU A 175 -9.25 26.73 1.36
N THR A 176 -8.69 25.51 1.29
CA THR A 176 -9.30 24.29 1.82
C THR A 176 -9.50 24.37 3.34
N GLN A 177 -10.74 24.17 3.79
CA GLN A 177 -11.09 24.23 5.21
C GLN A 177 -10.72 22.92 5.93
N ILE A 178 -9.64 22.94 6.70
CA ILE A 178 -9.11 21.79 7.46
C ILE A 178 -9.48 21.82 8.95
N GLN A 179 -9.56 23.01 9.56
CA GLN A 179 -9.71 23.19 11.02
C GLN A 179 -10.79 22.27 11.63
N GLY A 180 -10.38 21.43 12.58
CA GLY A 180 -11.25 20.52 13.33
C GLY A 180 -11.72 19.27 12.55
N ARG A 181 -11.39 19.13 11.27
CA ARG A 181 -11.77 17.99 10.43
C ARG A 181 -10.70 16.91 10.43
N HIS A 182 -11.11 15.71 10.02
CA HIS A 182 -10.17 14.64 9.68
C HIS A 182 -9.57 14.91 8.29
N CYS A 183 -8.31 14.53 8.08
CA CYS A 183 -7.68 14.51 6.77
C CYS A 183 -7.34 13.06 6.40
N LEU A 184 -7.68 12.67 5.17
CA LEU A 184 -7.26 11.41 4.57
C LEU A 184 -6.13 11.71 3.58
N ILE A 185 -4.90 11.35 3.95
CA ILE A 185 -3.70 11.58 3.16
C ILE A 185 -3.40 10.30 2.38
N VAL A 186 -3.45 10.38 1.06
CA VAL A 186 -3.31 9.23 0.16
C VAL A 186 -2.02 9.36 -0.63
N VAL A 187 -1.12 8.40 -0.45
CA VAL A 187 0.06 8.21 -1.29
C VAL A 187 -0.07 6.95 -2.12
N ARG A 188 0.62 6.89 -3.27
CA ARG A 188 0.69 5.68 -4.09
C ARG A 188 1.73 4.68 -3.59
N GLY A 189 1.64 4.29 -2.33
CA GLY A 189 2.53 3.30 -1.71
C GLY A 189 2.01 1.87 -1.82
N TYR A 190 2.45 0.95 -0.95
CA TYR A 190 2.02 -0.44 -1.00
C TYR A 190 0.58 -0.62 -0.51
N ASP A 191 -0.18 -1.49 -1.20
CA ASP A 191 -1.56 -1.88 -0.90
C ASP A 191 -2.59 -0.72 -0.80
N TYR A 192 -2.24 0.49 -1.26
CA TYR A 192 -3.10 1.68 -1.20
C TYR A 192 -4.53 1.48 -1.75
N LYS A 193 -4.68 0.67 -2.82
CA LYS A 193 -5.99 0.36 -3.41
C LYS A 193 -6.88 -0.42 -2.44
N ALA A 194 -6.30 -1.42 -1.79
CA ALA A 194 -7.02 -2.22 -0.81
C ALA A 194 -7.35 -1.38 0.43
N ASP A 195 -6.43 -0.53 0.87
CA ASP A 195 -6.66 0.37 2.00
C ASP A 195 -7.79 1.38 1.71
N LEU A 196 -7.80 2.01 0.52
CA LEU A 196 -8.88 2.91 0.10
C LEU A 196 -10.24 2.19 0.05
N ASP A 197 -10.28 0.97 -0.49
CA ASP A 197 -11.51 0.19 -0.56
C ASP A 197 -12.10 -0.13 0.82
N VAL A 198 -11.24 -0.43 1.78
CA VAL A 198 -11.66 -0.71 3.15
C VAL A 198 -12.12 0.57 3.87
N LEU A 199 -11.58 1.74 3.51
CA LEU A 199 -11.94 3.02 4.09
C LEU A 199 -13.20 3.67 3.49
N ARG A 200 -13.81 3.10 2.43
CA ARG A 200 -15.04 3.67 1.83
C ARG A 200 -16.14 4.03 2.85
N PRO A 201 -16.45 3.18 3.86
CA PRO A 201 -17.46 3.52 4.86
C PRO A 201 -17.05 4.71 5.74
N TYR A 202 -15.77 4.78 6.12
CA TYR A 202 -15.20 5.89 6.89
C TYR A 202 -15.27 7.20 6.10
N ILE A 203 -14.87 7.19 4.82
CA ILE A 203 -14.93 8.38 3.94
C ILE A 203 -16.37 8.90 3.83
N ARG A 204 -17.34 8.00 3.66
CA ARG A 204 -18.76 8.35 3.53
C ARG A 204 -19.35 8.96 4.80
N GLU A 205 -18.98 8.44 5.97
CA GLU A 205 -19.52 8.90 7.26
C GLU A 205 -18.86 10.21 7.72
N PHE A 206 -17.52 10.25 7.75
CA PHE A 206 -16.77 11.37 8.33
C PHE A 206 -16.50 12.50 7.34
N LYS A 207 -16.59 12.24 6.03
CA LYS A 207 -16.27 13.20 4.95
C LYS A 207 -14.95 13.96 5.23
N PRO A 208 -13.84 13.22 5.44
CA PRO A 208 -12.54 13.83 5.69
C PRO A 208 -12.10 14.69 4.50
N VAL A 209 -11.20 15.63 4.73
CA VAL A 209 -10.49 16.33 3.65
C VAL A 209 -9.60 15.31 2.94
N LEU A 210 -9.81 15.13 1.64
CA LEU A 210 -9.07 14.19 0.80
C LEU A 210 -7.84 14.87 0.22
N ILE A 211 -6.66 14.48 0.71
CA ILE A 211 -5.37 15.03 0.29
C ILE A 211 -4.65 13.96 -0.54
N GLY A 212 -4.51 14.20 -1.83
CA GLY A 212 -3.71 13.35 -2.73
C GLY A 212 -2.26 13.79 -2.74
N VAL A 213 -1.34 12.89 -2.41
CA VAL A 213 0.10 13.18 -2.42
C VAL A 213 0.76 12.52 -3.61
N ASP A 214 1.44 13.32 -4.44
CA ASP A 214 1.98 12.89 -5.74
C ASP A 214 0.92 12.07 -6.51
N GLY A 215 1.27 10.91 -7.07
CA GLY A 215 0.33 10.00 -7.75
C GLY A 215 -0.78 9.39 -6.86
N GLY A 216 -0.84 9.74 -5.57
CA GLY A 216 -1.97 9.45 -4.70
C GLY A 216 -3.22 10.26 -5.04
N ALA A 217 -3.08 11.40 -5.71
CA ALA A 217 -4.21 12.12 -6.29
C ALA A 217 -4.92 11.30 -7.39
N ASP A 218 -4.16 10.68 -8.28
CA ASP A 218 -4.71 9.76 -9.28
C ASP A 218 -5.39 8.55 -8.62
N ALA A 219 -4.81 8.04 -7.52
CA ALA A 219 -5.40 6.94 -6.77
C ALA A 219 -6.79 7.27 -6.20
N LEU A 220 -6.99 8.49 -5.71
CA LEU A 220 -8.30 8.98 -5.26
C LEU A 220 -9.31 9.01 -6.42
N VAL A 221 -8.91 9.56 -7.57
CA VAL A 221 -9.78 9.66 -8.75
C VAL A 221 -10.10 8.28 -9.34
N GLU A 222 -9.12 7.38 -9.42
CA GLU A 222 -9.31 5.97 -9.81
C GLU A 222 -10.33 5.26 -8.89
N ALA A 223 -10.37 5.62 -7.61
CA ALA A 223 -11.31 5.08 -6.63
C ALA A 223 -12.69 5.77 -6.63
N GLY A 224 -12.91 6.77 -7.51
CA GLY A 224 -14.17 7.50 -7.64
C GLY A 224 -14.33 8.66 -6.67
N TYR A 225 -13.23 9.16 -6.09
CA TYR A 225 -13.21 10.32 -5.22
C TYR A 225 -12.55 11.51 -5.91
N THR A 226 -13.04 12.72 -5.63
CA THR A 226 -12.37 13.96 -6.05
C THR A 226 -11.50 14.45 -4.90
N PRO A 227 -10.18 14.62 -5.08
CA PRO A 227 -9.32 15.23 -4.06
C PRO A 227 -9.79 16.64 -3.73
N ASP A 228 -9.73 17.02 -2.45
CA ASP A 228 -9.88 18.42 -2.03
C ASP A 228 -8.56 19.18 -2.27
N MET A 229 -7.43 18.49 -2.09
CA MET A 229 -6.09 19.05 -2.24
C MET A 229 -5.12 18.06 -2.88
N ILE A 230 -4.19 18.57 -3.69
CA ILE A 230 -3.09 17.81 -4.28
C ILE A 230 -1.77 18.44 -3.82
N ILE A 231 -0.88 17.63 -3.21
CA ILE A 231 0.42 18.10 -2.70
C ILE A 231 1.54 17.24 -3.30
N GLY A 232 2.60 17.87 -3.79
CA GLY A 232 3.84 17.14 -4.09
C GLY A 232 4.52 17.50 -5.41
N ASP A 233 5.14 16.50 -6.03
CA ASP A 233 5.73 16.58 -7.36
C ASP A 233 4.67 16.35 -8.42
N MET A 234 4.39 17.42 -9.17
CA MET A 234 3.34 17.47 -10.17
C MET A 234 3.65 16.58 -11.36
N ASP A 235 4.91 16.18 -11.57
CA ASP A 235 5.32 15.23 -12.60
C ASP A 235 4.71 13.84 -12.43
N SER A 236 4.34 13.50 -11.18
CA SER A 236 3.74 12.21 -10.83
C SER A 236 2.21 12.16 -10.93
N VAL A 237 1.55 13.28 -11.29
CA VAL A 237 0.09 13.41 -11.37
C VAL A 237 -0.37 13.53 -12.82
N THR A 238 -1.52 12.94 -13.20
CA THR A 238 -2.06 13.12 -14.55
C THR A 238 -2.68 14.50 -14.77
N ASP A 239 -2.65 14.97 -16.02
CA ASP A 239 -3.17 16.27 -16.45
C ASP A 239 -4.66 16.49 -16.16
N ASP A 240 -5.46 15.42 -16.27
CA ASP A 240 -6.90 15.48 -15.99
C ASP A 240 -7.15 15.62 -14.48
N VAL A 241 -6.33 14.95 -13.66
CA VAL A 241 -6.42 15.02 -12.19
C VAL A 241 -5.96 16.39 -11.69
N LEU A 242 -4.91 16.99 -12.26
CA LEU A 242 -4.53 18.36 -11.92
C LEU A 242 -5.62 19.39 -12.25
N ARG A 243 -6.49 19.11 -13.21
CA ARG A 243 -7.62 19.96 -13.59
C ARG A 243 -8.94 19.62 -12.88
N CYS A 244 -8.93 18.69 -11.92
CA CYS A 244 -10.17 18.23 -11.27
C CYS A 244 -10.80 19.25 -10.30
N GLY A 245 -10.15 20.39 -10.09
CA GLY A 245 -10.62 21.48 -9.22
C GLY A 245 -10.11 21.41 -7.77
N ALA A 246 -9.22 20.46 -7.47
CA ALA A 246 -8.51 20.40 -6.19
C ALA A 246 -7.56 21.60 -6.02
N GLU A 247 -7.36 22.04 -4.78
CA GLU A 247 -6.33 23.03 -4.46
C GLU A 247 -4.93 22.40 -4.62
N VAL A 248 -4.04 23.04 -5.38
CA VAL A 248 -2.73 22.47 -5.72
C VAL A 248 -1.61 23.14 -4.94
N ILE A 249 -0.87 22.35 -4.18
CA ILE A 249 0.34 22.77 -3.45
C ILE A 249 1.57 22.10 -4.10
N VAL A 250 2.39 22.90 -4.76
CA VAL A 250 3.62 22.42 -5.41
C VAL A 250 4.72 22.33 -4.38
N HIS A 251 5.28 21.13 -4.22
CA HIS A 251 6.48 20.94 -3.42
C HIS A 251 7.65 21.70 -4.05
N ALA A 252 8.25 22.61 -3.27
CA ALA A 252 9.45 23.33 -3.63
C ALA A 252 10.62 22.93 -2.73
N TYR A 253 11.84 22.95 -3.29
CA TYR A 253 13.05 22.83 -2.51
C TYR A 253 13.21 24.03 -1.55
N PRO A 254 14.03 23.93 -0.49
CA PRO A 254 14.28 25.03 0.45
C PRO A 254 14.80 26.33 -0.21
N ASP A 255 15.46 26.22 -1.36
CA ASP A 255 15.94 27.35 -2.15
C ASP A 255 14.85 28.02 -3.00
N GLY A 256 13.60 27.57 -2.88
CA GLY A 256 12.42 28.07 -3.59
C GLY A 256 12.24 27.50 -4.99
N ARG A 257 13.14 26.64 -5.47
CA ARG A 257 12.96 25.98 -6.78
C ARG A 257 11.82 24.98 -6.69
N ALA A 258 10.81 25.15 -7.55
CA ALA A 258 9.63 24.28 -7.63
C ALA A 258 9.56 23.62 -9.02
N PRO A 259 10.11 22.40 -9.21
CA PRO A 259 10.16 21.74 -10.52
C PRO A 259 8.79 21.54 -11.18
N GLY A 260 7.75 21.27 -10.38
CA GLY A 260 6.38 21.08 -10.87
C GLY A 260 5.62 22.37 -11.24
N LEU A 261 6.13 23.55 -10.84
CA LEU A 261 5.40 24.82 -11.02
C LEU A 261 5.24 25.24 -12.50
N PRO A 262 6.26 25.13 -13.37
CA PRO A 262 6.10 25.44 -14.80
C PRO A 262 5.03 24.58 -15.47
N ARG A 263 4.95 23.29 -15.11
CA ARG A 263 3.94 22.37 -15.64
C ARG A 263 2.54 22.83 -15.26
N VAL A 264 2.29 23.03 -13.97
CA VAL A 264 0.98 23.44 -13.46
C VAL A 264 0.54 24.79 -14.03
N THR A 265 1.48 25.72 -14.18
CA THR A 265 1.26 27.02 -14.84
C THR A 265 0.85 26.86 -16.30
N ALA A 266 1.52 25.98 -17.06
CA ALA A 266 1.20 25.70 -18.47
C ALA A 266 -0.18 25.05 -18.64
N LEU A 267 -0.66 24.29 -17.65
CA LEU A 267 -1.99 23.70 -17.64
C LEU A 267 -3.10 24.70 -17.24
N GLY A 268 -2.74 25.92 -16.81
CA GLY A 268 -3.66 26.95 -16.35
C GLY A 268 -4.26 26.68 -14.97
N VAL A 269 -3.60 25.85 -14.16
CA VAL A 269 -4.07 25.46 -12.83
C VAL A 269 -3.43 26.38 -11.78
N PRO A 270 -4.21 27.05 -10.91
CA PRO A 270 -3.67 27.83 -9.81
C PRO A 270 -2.94 26.94 -8.81
N ALA A 271 -1.77 27.37 -8.34
CA ALA A 271 -1.04 26.62 -7.33
C ALA A 271 -0.19 27.50 -6.43
N VAL A 272 0.03 27.00 -5.21
CA VAL A 272 0.88 27.62 -4.20
C VAL A 272 2.10 26.75 -3.97
N THR A 273 3.28 27.34 -3.84
CA THR A 273 4.50 26.59 -3.54
C THR A 273 4.67 26.39 -2.04
N PHE A 274 5.10 25.20 -1.63
CA PHE A 274 5.50 24.91 -0.26
C PHE A 274 6.99 24.53 -0.22
N PRO A 275 7.89 25.48 0.13
CA PRO A 275 9.32 25.23 0.23
C PRO A 275 9.69 24.56 1.55
N ALA A 276 10.20 23.33 1.51
CA ALA A 276 10.84 22.68 2.66
C ALA A 276 11.73 21.50 2.26
N ALA A 277 12.64 21.09 3.14
CA ALA A 277 13.50 19.92 2.96
C ALA A 277 12.81 18.60 3.34
N ALA A 278 11.50 18.46 3.09
CA ALA A 278 10.70 17.31 3.52
C ALA A 278 10.18 16.49 2.33
N THR A 279 9.72 15.26 2.54
CA THR A 279 9.01 14.52 1.48
C THR A 279 7.63 15.12 1.23
N SER A 280 7.04 14.90 0.03
CA SER A 280 5.67 15.36 -0.27
C SER A 280 4.63 14.83 0.74
N GLU A 281 4.81 13.59 1.23
CA GLU A 281 3.98 12.97 2.27
C GLU A 281 4.08 13.74 3.58
N ASP A 282 5.30 14.06 4.00
CA ASP A 282 5.55 14.79 5.25
C ASP A 282 5.00 16.22 5.17
N LEU A 283 5.15 16.91 4.03
CA LEU A 283 4.57 18.23 3.80
C LEU A 283 3.05 18.21 3.96
N ALA A 284 2.39 17.17 3.42
CA ALA A 284 0.95 17.01 3.58
C ALA A 284 0.54 16.83 5.04
N MET A 285 1.28 16.05 5.81
CA MET A 285 1.03 15.86 7.24
C MET A 285 1.26 17.15 8.03
N LEU A 286 2.36 17.86 7.77
CA LEU A 286 2.72 19.11 8.45
C LEU A 286 1.70 20.22 8.15
N LEU A 287 1.30 20.37 6.88
CA LEU A 287 0.29 21.34 6.47
C LEU A 287 -1.06 21.05 7.11
N ALA A 288 -1.51 19.79 7.08
CA ALA A 288 -2.78 19.40 7.68
C ALA A 288 -2.79 19.61 9.21
N ASP A 289 -1.70 19.27 9.90
CA ASP A 289 -1.57 19.49 11.35
C ASP A 289 -1.60 20.98 11.70
N GLU A 290 -0.83 21.80 10.98
CA GLU A 290 -0.75 23.25 11.18
C GLU A 290 -2.10 23.94 10.90
N LYS A 291 -2.83 23.49 9.87
CA LYS A 291 -4.18 23.99 9.56
C LYS A 291 -5.28 23.38 10.44
N GLY A 292 -4.88 22.71 11.52
CA GLY A 292 -5.75 22.34 12.63
C GLY A 292 -6.55 21.06 12.43
N ALA A 293 -6.05 20.11 11.64
CA ALA A 293 -6.68 18.79 11.53
C ALA A 293 -6.79 18.13 12.91
N SER A 294 -7.93 17.50 13.17
CA SER A 294 -8.19 16.77 14.42
C SER A 294 -7.71 15.31 14.37
N LEU A 295 -7.59 14.75 13.17
CA LEU A 295 -7.09 13.40 12.91
C LEU A 295 -6.46 13.34 11.51
N LEU A 296 -5.30 12.70 11.39
CA LEU A 296 -4.64 12.40 10.12
C LEU A 296 -4.72 10.90 9.87
N VAL A 297 -5.39 10.50 8.79
CA VAL A 297 -5.45 9.11 8.34
C VAL A 297 -4.55 8.92 7.14
N ALA A 298 -3.50 8.12 7.29
CA ALA A 298 -2.52 7.88 6.24
C ALA A 298 -2.83 6.59 5.48
N VAL A 299 -2.87 6.66 4.15
CA VAL A 299 -3.20 5.55 3.23
C VAL A 299 -2.02 5.26 2.32
N GLY A 300 -1.62 3.99 2.25
CA GLY A 300 -0.46 3.58 1.44
C GLY A 300 0.89 3.94 2.07
N THR A 301 0.91 4.57 3.25
CA THR A 301 2.15 4.87 3.96
C THR A 301 2.57 3.67 4.79
N HIS A 302 3.81 3.21 4.68
CA HIS A 302 4.41 2.28 5.63
C HIS A 302 5.76 2.84 6.05
N ALA A 303 6.02 2.78 7.36
CA ALA A 303 7.27 3.19 7.98
C ALA A 303 7.74 2.05 8.90
N THR A 304 8.12 0.93 8.29
CA THR A 304 8.93 -0.06 9.00
C THR A 304 10.39 0.42 9.03
N LEU A 305 11.16 0.02 10.04
CA LEU A 305 12.61 0.31 10.09
C LEU A 305 13.33 -0.16 8.82
N VAL A 306 12.86 -1.26 8.23
CA VAL A 306 13.40 -1.82 6.98
C VAL A 306 13.14 -0.88 5.80
N GLU A 307 11.89 -0.47 5.59
CA GLU A 307 11.55 0.51 4.54
C GLU A 307 12.22 1.87 4.76
N PHE A 308 12.40 2.23 6.02
CA PHE A 308 13.09 3.43 6.43
C PHE A 308 14.56 3.38 5.97
N LEU A 309 15.26 2.26 6.20
CA LEU A 309 16.62 2.02 5.75
C LEU A 309 16.74 1.83 4.22
N ASP A 310 15.69 1.31 3.57
CA ASP A 310 15.65 1.08 2.12
C ASP A 310 15.53 2.37 1.29
N LYS A 311 14.76 3.35 1.78
CA LYS A 311 14.50 4.60 1.03
C LYS A 311 15.71 5.55 0.94
N GLY A 312 16.78 5.29 1.69
CA GLY A 312 18.01 6.06 1.60
C GLY A 312 17.92 7.51 2.09
N ARG A 313 19.08 8.20 2.00
CA ARG A 313 19.55 9.32 2.84
C ARG A 313 18.75 10.64 2.84
N GLY A 314 17.75 10.85 1.96
CA GLY A 314 17.12 12.17 1.78
C GLY A 314 15.90 12.44 2.67
N GLY A 315 14.88 11.58 2.61
CA GLY A 315 13.57 11.81 3.26
C GLY A 315 13.40 11.16 4.64
N MET A 316 14.39 10.41 5.12
CA MET A 316 14.26 9.67 6.39
C MET A 316 14.06 10.59 7.60
N ALA A 317 14.90 11.62 7.71
CA ALA A 317 14.86 12.54 8.84
C ALA A 317 13.51 13.29 8.91
N SER A 318 13.01 13.78 7.77
CA SER A 318 11.72 14.46 7.68
C SER A 318 10.58 13.54 8.07
N THR A 319 10.56 12.30 7.58
CA THR A 319 9.49 11.35 7.89
C THR A 319 9.46 10.97 9.36
N PHE A 320 10.64 10.72 9.96
CA PHE A 320 10.70 10.39 11.38
C PHE A 320 10.26 11.55 12.26
N LEU A 321 10.78 12.75 12.04
CA LEU A 321 10.46 13.92 12.86
C LEU A 321 9.03 14.41 12.65
N THR A 322 8.51 14.35 11.43
CA THR A 322 7.10 14.68 11.13
C THR A 322 6.19 13.72 11.87
N ARG A 323 6.44 12.41 11.81
CA ARG A 323 5.65 11.42 12.54
C ARG A 323 5.75 11.56 14.06
N LEU A 324 6.90 12.01 14.59
CA LEU A 324 7.01 12.37 16.01
C LEU A 324 6.15 13.59 16.35
N LYS A 325 6.14 14.63 15.51
CA LYS A 325 5.31 15.82 15.70
C LYS A 325 3.81 15.48 15.66
N VAL A 326 3.37 14.80 14.61
CA VAL A 326 1.94 14.54 14.38
C VAL A 326 1.43 13.24 15.02
N GLY A 327 2.29 12.49 15.70
CA GLY A 327 2.01 11.13 16.17
C GLY A 327 0.80 11.00 17.09
N GLY A 328 0.43 12.06 17.82
CA GLY A 328 -0.79 12.09 18.65
C GLY A 328 -2.09 12.13 17.85
N LYS A 329 -2.04 12.49 16.56
CA LYS A 329 -3.19 12.61 15.65
C LYS A 329 -3.10 11.67 14.43
N LEU A 330 -1.97 10.99 14.23
CA LEU A 330 -1.72 10.17 13.06
C LEU A 330 -2.18 8.73 13.27
N VAL A 331 -3.00 8.21 12.35
CA VAL A 331 -3.49 6.83 12.34
C VAL A 331 -3.33 6.23 10.94
N ASP A 332 -2.87 4.99 10.87
CA ASP A 332 -2.77 4.25 9.61
C ASP A 332 -4.15 3.73 9.15
N ALA A 333 -4.37 3.66 7.84
CA ALA A 333 -5.56 3.06 7.24
C ALA A 333 -5.91 1.66 7.79
N LYS A 334 -4.90 0.82 8.05
CA LYS A 334 -5.05 -0.50 8.66
C LYS A 334 -5.51 -0.41 10.11
N GLY A 335 -5.13 0.65 10.83
CA GLY A 335 -5.62 0.95 12.18
C GLY A 335 -7.09 1.34 12.16
N VAL A 336 -7.46 2.28 11.28
CA VAL A 336 -8.86 2.74 11.14
C VAL A 336 -9.77 1.59 10.75
N SER A 337 -9.40 0.78 9.77
CA SER A 337 -10.19 -0.35 9.30
C SER A 337 -10.41 -1.47 10.34
N ARG A 338 -9.47 -1.67 11.26
CA ARG A 338 -9.62 -2.64 12.36
C ARG A 338 -10.59 -2.15 13.44
N LEU A 339 -10.60 -0.85 13.71
CA LEU A 339 -11.43 -0.23 14.73
C LEU A 339 -12.84 0.10 14.22
N TYR A 340 -12.96 0.42 12.93
CA TYR A 340 -14.20 0.86 12.33
C TYR A 340 -14.87 -0.30 11.58
N ARG A 341 -15.68 -1.06 12.33
CA ARG A 341 -16.52 -2.16 11.81
C ARG A 341 -17.97 -2.02 12.24
N GLN A 342 -18.63 -0.89 11.98
CA GLN A 342 -20.09 -0.87 12.01
C GLN A 342 -20.65 0.06 10.94
N SER A 343 -21.21 -0.54 9.89
CA SER A 343 -22.32 0.08 9.19
C SER A 343 -23.52 -0.84 9.35
N ILE A 344 -24.57 -0.37 10.01
CA ILE A 344 -25.87 -1.05 9.97
C ILE A 344 -26.35 -0.90 8.53
N SER A 345 -26.62 -2.03 7.86
CA SER A 345 -27.13 -2.01 6.50
C SER A 345 -28.41 -1.17 6.43
N GLY A 346 -28.52 -0.27 5.45
CA GLY A 346 -29.74 0.51 5.21
C GLY A 346 -30.97 -0.39 5.04
N SER A 347 -30.77 -1.63 4.54
CA SER A 347 -31.83 -2.64 4.46
C SER A 347 -32.30 -3.11 5.83
N SER A 348 -31.42 -3.17 6.84
CA SER A 348 -31.77 -3.55 8.21
C SER A 348 -32.59 -2.44 8.89
N LEU A 349 -32.23 -1.18 8.66
CA LEU A 349 -33.04 -0.03 9.11
C LEU A 349 -34.41 0.00 8.42
N LEU A 350 -34.44 -0.25 7.11
CA LEU A 350 -35.69 -0.30 6.34
C LEU A 350 -36.59 -1.46 6.81
N LEU A 351 -36.02 -2.65 7.06
CA LEU A 351 -36.72 -3.79 7.66
C LEU A 351 -37.25 -3.46 9.06
N LEU A 352 -36.47 -2.75 9.88
CA LEU A 352 -36.91 -2.32 11.22
C LEU A 352 -38.12 -1.38 11.13
N VAL A 353 -38.05 -0.38 10.23
CA VAL A 353 -39.15 0.57 9.99
C VAL A 353 -40.39 -0.15 9.47
N LEU A 354 -40.23 -1.03 8.47
CA LEU A 354 -41.34 -1.83 7.94
C LEU A 354 -41.95 -2.75 9.00
N SER A 355 -41.12 -3.34 9.86
CA SER A 355 -41.59 -4.18 10.97
C SER A 355 -42.39 -3.37 11.99
N ALA A 356 -41.96 -2.15 12.31
CA ALA A 356 -42.69 -1.24 13.19
C ALA A 356 -44.03 -0.81 12.58
N ILE A 357 -44.06 -0.46 11.29
CA ILE A 357 -45.29 -0.13 10.56
C ILE A 357 -46.24 -1.33 10.56
N ALA A 358 -45.75 -2.54 10.26
CA ALA A 358 -46.55 -3.75 10.24
C ALA A 358 -47.13 -4.07 11.63
N ALA A 359 -46.34 -3.91 12.70
CA ALA A 359 -46.80 -4.09 14.08
C ALA A 359 -47.90 -3.07 14.44
N MET A 360 -47.71 -1.80 14.05
CA MET A 360 -48.68 -0.73 14.29
C MET A 360 -49.99 -0.95 13.52
N ALA A 361 -49.89 -1.31 12.24
CA ALA A 361 -51.04 -1.67 11.41
C ALA A 361 -51.80 -2.87 11.99
N SER A 362 -51.07 -3.88 12.48
CA SER A 362 -51.68 -5.05 13.14
C SER A 362 -52.39 -4.65 14.44
N ALA A 363 -51.78 -3.79 15.25
CA ALA A 363 -52.39 -3.28 16.48
C ALA A 363 -53.67 -2.48 16.20
N VAL A 364 -53.67 -1.63 15.15
CA VAL A 364 -54.86 -0.88 14.72
C VAL A 364 -55.96 -1.82 14.20
N ALA A 365 -55.61 -2.83 13.40
CA ALA A 365 -56.58 -3.78 12.85
C ALA A 365 -57.29 -4.62 13.93
N VAL A 366 -56.58 -4.97 15.01
CA VAL A 366 -57.13 -5.73 16.14
C VAL A 366 -57.85 -4.83 17.15
N SER A 367 -57.47 -3.54 17.22
CA SER A 367 -58.10 -2.54 18.10
C SER A 367 -59.56 -2.24 17.73
N THR A 368 -60.43 -2.22 18.73
CA THR A 368 -61.85 -1.84 18.61
C THR A 368 -62.03 -0.40 18.14
N VAL A 369 -61.10 0.50 18.48
CA VAL A 369 -61.06 1.89 18.00
C VAL A 369 -60.55 1.98 16.56
N GLY A 370 -59.59 1.12 16.18
CA GLY A 370 -59.04 1.10 14.82
C GLY A 370 -60.06 0.68 13.76
N LYS A 371 -60.98 -0.23 14.08
CA LYS A 371 -62.11 -0.58 13.20
C LYS A 371 -63.06 0.60 12.92
N ALA A 372 -63.25 1.50 13.89
CA ALA A 372 -64.06 2.70 13.71
C ALA A 372 -63.38 3.72 12.79
N TYR A 373 -62.06 3.94 12.94
CA TYR A 373 -61.30 4.84 12.07
C TYR A 373 -61.11 4.30 10.65
N LEU A 374 -60.90 2.98 10.48
CA LEU A 374 -60.79 2.36 9.16
C LEU A 374 -62.07 2.51 8.33
N GLY A 375 -63.24 2.45 8.98
CA GLY A 375 -64.53 2.72 8.31
C GLY A 375 -64.67 4.17 7.84
N VAL A 376 -64.21 5.15 8.62
CA VAL A 376 -64.25 6.57 8.23
C VAL A 376 -63.29 6.85 7.07
N VAL A 377 -62.10 6.24 7.08
CA VAL A 377 -61.13 6.39 5.99
C VAL A 377 -61.60 5.70 4.71
N SER A 378 -62.25 4.52 4.79
CA SER A 378 -62.82 3.88 3.60
C SER A 378 -63.97 4.70 3.02
N GLU A 379 -64.84 5.28 3.85
CA GLU A 379 -65.90 6.18 3.37
C GLU A 379 -65.36 7.46 2.73
N TRP A 380 -64.26 8.01 3.27
CA TRP A 380 -63.57 9.15 2.65
C TRP A 380 -62.92 8.80 1.33
N TRP A 381 -62.28 7.63 1.24
CA TRP A 381 -61.64 7.14 0.02
C TRP A 381 -62.69 6.84 -1.06
N ASP A 382 -63.78 6.16 -0.71
CA ASP A 382 -64.87 5.88 -1.62
C ASP A 382 -65.53 7.18 -2.11
N ASN A 383 -65.71 8.18 -1.24
CA ASN A 383 -66.19 9.50 -1.67
C ASN A 383 -65.19 10.23 -2.58
N PHE A 384 -63.89 10.14 -2.31
CA PHE A 384 -62.86 10.75 -3.14
C PHE A 384 -62.78 10.10 -4.53
N VAL A 385 -62.82 8.77 -4.58
CA VAL A 385 -62.87 8.01 -5.84
C VAL A 385 -64.17 8.29 -6.60
N PHE A 386 -65.29 8.40 -5.90
CA PHE A 386 -66.58 8.78 -6.50
C PHE A 386 -66.56 10.20 -7.07
N GLN A 387 -65.96 11.17 -6.38
CA GLN A 387 -65.78 12.54 -6.87
C GLN A 387 -64.83 12.61 -8.07
N LEU A 388 -63.75 11.82 -8.08
CA LEU A 388 -62.86 11.69 -9.23
C LEU A 388 -63.55 11.04 -10.44
N GLY A 389 -64.45 10.08 -10.21
CA GLY A 389 -65.26 9.45 -11.24
C GLY A 389 -66.37 10.33 -11.80
N GLN A 390 -66.72 11.44 -11.14
CA GLN A 390 -67.64 12.46 -11.67
C GLN A 390 -66.92 13.61 -12.41
N LEU A 391 -65.59 13.66 -12.35
CA LEU A 391 -64.75 14.67 -13.00
C LEU A 391 -64.23 14.24 -14.39
N PHE A 392 -64.50 13.00 -14.80
CA PHE A 392 -64.36 12.46 -16.16
C PHE A 392 -65.73 11.97 -16.63
#